data_AF-A0A367UIE1-F1
#
_entry.id   AF-A0A367UIE1-F1
#
_cell.length_a   1.000
_cell.length_b   1.000
_cell.length_c   1.000
_cell.angle_alpha   90.00
_cell.angle_beta   90.00
_cell.angle_gamma   90.00
#
_symmetry.space_group_name_H-M   'P 1'
#
loop_
_entity.id
_entity.type
_entity.pdbx_description
1 polymer ?
#
loop_
_entity_poly.entity_id
_entity_poly.type
_entity_poly.pdbx_seq_one_letter_code
_entity_poly.pdbx_strand_id
1 'polypeptide(L)'
;MPDDVSKLINERIHHLDYTNAFVGMKLGLQSGNMVSMLRRGQAKLPLERVQEVAKLLEVCPVALMKLCLQTYQPWVLQVLNGDRTGS
;
A
#
# COMPACT_ATOMS: atom_id res chain seq x y z
N MET A 1 9.29 10.22 1.69
CA MET A 1 8.25 9.16 1.64
C MET A 1 8.62 8.22 0.50
N PRO A 2 8.51 6.89 0.64
CA PRO A 2 8.86 5.95 -0.41
C PRO A 2 8.10 6.22 -1.71
N ASP A 3 8.74 5.96 -2.85
CA ASP A 3 8.20 6.12 -4.21
C ASP A 3 7.34 4.93 -4.67
N ASP A 4 7.39 3.83 -3.91
CA ASP A 4 6.72 2.58 -4.22
C ASP A 4 6.04 1.98 -2.97
N VAL A 5 4.84 1.42 -3.17
CA VAL A 5 4.03 0.83 -2.10
C VAL A 5 4.73 -0.34 -1.42
N SER A 6 5.43 -1.19 -2.17
CA SER A 6 6.11 -2.36 -1.60
C SER A 6 7.28 -1.96 -0.70
N LYS A 7 8.03 -0.89 -1.08
CA LYS A 7 9.09 -0.31 -0.26
C LYS A 7 8.54 0.25 1.05
N LEU A 8 7.44 1.02 0.99
CA LEU A 8 6.79 1.54 2.19
C LEU A 8 6.33 0.40 3.12
N ILE A 9 5.69 -0.63 2.57
CA ILE A 9 5.24 -1.78 3.37
C ILE A 9 6.44 -2.49 4.01
N ASN A 10 7.53 -2.73 3.27
CA ASN A 10 8.75 -3.35 3.81
C ASN A 10 9.36 -2.55 4.95
N GLU A 11 9.53 -1.24 4.75
CA GLU A 11 10.13 -0.35 5.72
C GLU A 11 9.31 -0.34 7.03
N ARG A 12 7.99 -0.22 6.92
CA ARG A 12 7.11 -0.19 8.10
C ARG A 12 7.03 -1.54 8.81
N ILE A 13 6.93 -2.65 8.07
CA ILE A 13 6.95 -3.99 8.67
C ILE A 13 8.26 -4.24 9.42
N HIS A 14 9.39 -3.83 8.85
CA HIS A 14 10.70 -3.95 9.50
C HIS A 14 10.80 -3.05 10.74
N HIS A 15 10.40 -1.78 10.64
CA HIS A 15 10.47 -0.82 11.74
C HIS A 15 9.56 -1.20 12.93
N LEU A 16 8.42 -1.85 12.67
CA LEU A 16 7.47 -2.29 13.70
C LEU A 16 7.76 -3.69 14.23
N ASP A 17 8.82 -4.34 13.75
CA ASP A 17 9.18 -5.73 14.08
C ASP A 17 8.00 -6.71 13.84
N TYR A 18 7.24 -6.47 12.77
CA TYR A 18 6.11 -7.32 12.41
C TYR A 18 6.56 -8.49 11.54
N THR A 19 5.97 -9.66 11.79
CA THR A 19 6.12 -10.82 10.91
C THR A 19 5.06 -10.84 9.81
N ASN A 20 5.36 -11.47 8.67
CA ASN A 20 4.36 -11.66 7.62
C ASN A 20 3.11 -12.41 8.12
N ALA A 21 3.30 -13.35 9.04
CA ALA A 21 2.20 -14.11 9.66
C ALA A 21 1.32 -13.19 10.52
N PHE A 22 1.92 -12.32 11.34
CA PHE A 22 1.18 -11.36 12.15
C PHE A 22 0.38 -10.38 11.29
N VAL A 23 1.01 -9.80 10.26
CA VAL A 23 0.35 -8.88 9.32
C VAL A 23 -0.79 -9.59 8.58
N GLY A 24 -0.55 -10.82 8.11
CA GLY A 24 -1.56 -11.61 7.41
C GLY A 24 -2.78 -11.87 8.30
N MET A 25 -2.55 -12.31 9.54
CA MET A 25 -3.59 -12.52 10.54
C MET A 25 -4.38 -11.24 10.83
N LYS A 26 -3.70 -10.11 11.09
CA LYS A 26 -4.36 -8.83 11.41
C LYS A 26 -5.18 -8.27 10.26
N LEU A 27 -4.74 -8.52 9.04
CA LEU A 27 -5.46 -8.12 7.84
C LEU A 27 -6.44 -9.22 7.37
N GLY A 28 -6.62 -10.33 8.07
CA GLY A 28 -7.45 -11.43 7.54
C GLY A 28 -7.01 -11.91 6.14
N LEU A 29 -5.75 -11.63 5.76
CA LEU A 29 -5.11 -12.18 4.57
C LEU A 29 -4.66 -13.59 4.97
N GLN A 30 -5.60 -14.53 4.88
CA GLN A 30 -5.45 -15.93 5.30
C GLN A 30 -4.29 -16.65 4.59
N SER A 31 -3.73 -16.09 3.52
CA SER A 31 -2.48 -16.56 2.92
C SER A 31 -1.30 -15.69 3.35
N GLY A 32 -0.38 -16.24 4.14
CA GLY A 32 0.91 -15.60 4.44
C GLY A 32 1.70 -15.21 3.18
N ASN A 33 1.38 -15.85 2.05
CA ASN A 33 1.91 -15.54 0.72
C ASN A 33 1.51 -14.14 0.23
N MET A 34 0.32 -13.63 0.58
CA MET A 34 -0.14 -12.32 0.11
C MET A 34 0.74 -11.19 0.66
N VAL A 35 1.04 -11.20 1.96
CA VAL A 35 1.94 -10.20 2.56
C VAL A 35 3.32 -10.24 1.91
N SER A 36 3.83 -11.45 1.64
CA SER A 36 5.08 -11.66 0.92
C SER A 36 5.06 -11.09 -0.51
N MET A 37 3.95 -11.29 -1.24
CA MET A 37 3.77 -10.74 -2.58
C MET A 37 3.68 -9.22 -2.59
N LEU A 38 2.94 -8.62 -1.63
CA LEU A 38 2.85 -7.16 -1.47
C LEU A 38 4.23 -6.55 -1.19
N ARG A 39 5.00 -7.17 -0.27
CA ARG A 39 6.37 -6.77 0.06
C ARG A 39 7.34 -6.86 -1.12
N ARG A 40 7.10 -7.76 -2.07
CA ARG A 40 7.93 -7.89 -3.30
C ARG A 40 7.40 -7.08 -4.49
N GLY A 41 6.30 -6.34 -4.32
CA GLY A 41 5.64 -5.64 -5.43
C GLY A 41 5.00 -6.56 -6.46
N GLN A 42 4.85 -7.85 -6.15
CA GLN A 42 4.22 -8.86 -7.02
C GLN A 42 2.69 -8.84 -6.96
N ALA A 43 2.14 -8.13 -5.98
CA ALA A 43 0.71 -7.87 -5.85
C ALA A 43 0.49 -6.38 -5.55
N LYS A 44 -0.65 -5.86 -6.01
CA LYS A 44 -1.11 -4.52 -5.63
C LYS A 44 -1.82 -4.58 -4.28
N LEU A 45 -1.61 -3.56 -3.45
CA LEU A 45 -2.48 -3.36 -2.29
C LEU A 45 -3.90 -3.01 -2.79
N PRO A 46 -4.95 -3.78 -2.44
CA PRO A 46 -6.30 -3.42 -2.83
C PRO A 46 -6.71 -2.08 -2.20
N LEU A 47 -7.29 -1.17 -2.99
CA LEU A 47 -7.55 0.21 -2.57
C LEU A 47 -8.57 0.28 -1.42
N GLU A 48 -9.55 -0.62 -1.42
CA GLU A 48 -10.54 -0.80 -0.36
C GLU A 48 -9.93 -1.17 1.00
N ARG A 49 -8.69 -1.67 1.00
CA ARG A 49 -7.97 -2.10 2.21
C ARG A 49 -6.94 -1.09 2.71
N VAL A 50 -6.78 0.03 2.01
CA VAL A 50 -5.77 1.05 2.35
C VAL A 50 -5.95 1.56 3.77
N GLN A 51 -7.17 1.77 4.24
CA GLN A 51 -7.43 2.28 5.60
C GLN A 51 -6.94 1.30 6.68
N GLU A 52 -7.24 0.01 6.51
CA GLU A 52 -6.85 -1.03 7.48
C GLU A 52 -5.34 -1.21 7.51
N VAL A 53 -4.70 -1.22 6.35
CA VAL A 53 -3.24 -1.34 6.22
C VAL A 53 -2.53 -0.10 6.76
N ALA A 54 -3.05 1.10 6.48
CA ALA A 54 -2.51 2.33 7.01
C ALA A 54 -2.53 2.35 8.54
N LYS A 55 -3.64 1.90 9.13
CA LYS A 55 -3.78 1.78 10.58
C LYS A 55 -2.80 0.77 11.16
N LEU A 56 -2.67 -0.42 10.55
CA LEU A 56 -1.77 -1.46 11.04
C LEU A 56 -0.30 -1.02 10.95
N LEU A 57 0.10 -0.39 9.85
CA LEU A 57 1.48 0.04 9.60
C LEU A 57 1.80 1.44 10.19
N GLU A 58 0.86 2.04 10.90
CA GLU A 58 0.97 3.38 11.51
C GLU A 58 1.42 4.45 10.50
N VAL A 59 0.75 4.52 9.35
CA VAL A 59 0.98 5.54 8.32
C VAL A 59 -0.28 6.32 8.00
N CYS A 60 -0.12 7.52 7.44
CA CYS A 60 -1.26 8.34 7.02
C CYS A 60 -2.02 7.65 5.86
N PRO A 61 -3.34 7.38 6.00
CA PRO A 61 -4.13 6.70 4.98
C PRO A 61 -4.25 7.49 3.68
N VAL A 62 -4.33 8.83 3.75
CA VAL A 62 -4.37 9.70 2.57
C VAL A 62 -3.06 9.59 1.78
N ALA A 63 -1.94 9.57 2.49
CA ALA A 63 -0.63 9.49 1.87
C ALA A 63 -0.38 8.10 1.25
N LEU A 64 -0.81 7.03 1.93
CA LEU A 64 -0.77 5.67 1.38
C LEU A 64 -1.69 5.52 0.15
N MET A 65 -2.90 6.06 0.18
CA MET A 65 -3.81 6.05 -0.98
C MET A 65 -3.19 6.78 -2.18
N LYS A 66 -2.63 7.98 -1.97
CA LYS A 66 -1.95 8.73 -3.04
C LYS A 66 -0.78 7.93 -3.62
N LEU A 67 0.00 7.26 -2.77
CA LEU A 67 1.09 6.39 -3.23
C LEU A 67 0.55 5.23 -4.06
N CYS A 68 -0.51 4.54 -3.62
CA CYS A 68 -1.15 3.47 -4.39
C CYS A 68 -1.65 3.96 -5.76
N LEU A 69 -2.30 5.12 -5.82
CA LEU A 69 -2.75 5.69 -7.10
C LEU A 69 -1.55 6.07 -7.97
N GLN A 70 -0.53 6.72 -7.43
CA GLN A 70 0.69 7.07 -8.15
C GLN A 70 1.39 5.83 -8.73
N THR A 71 1.47 4.74 -7.96
CA THR A 71 2.15 3.52 -8.41
C THR A 71 1.30 2.69 -9.38
N TYR A 72 -0.01 2.59 -9.17
CA TYR A 72 -0.86 1.62 -9.88
C TYR A 72 -1.75 2.22 -10.95
N GLN A 73 -2.14 3.48 -10.80
CA GLN A 73 -3.09 4.21 -11.64
C GLN A 73 -2.72 5.72 -11.73
N PRO A 74 -1.55 6.07 -12.30
CA PRO A 74 -1.05 7.44 -12.27
C PRO A 74 -2.02 8.46 -12.85
N TRP A 75 -2.76 8.06 -13.90
CA TRP A 75 -3.75 8.90 -14.55
C TRP A 75 -4.93 9.26 -13.64
N VAL A 76 -5.35 8.36 -12.73
CA VAL A 76 -6.41 8.66 -11.76
C VAL A 76 -5.96 9.77 -10.83
N LEU A 77 -4.71 9.71 -10.37
CA LEU A 77 -4.15 10.74 -9.51
C LEU A 77 -4.05 12.10 -10.23
N GLN A 78 -3.70 12.11 -11.52
CA GLN A 78 -3.72 13.32 -12.36
C GLN A 78 -5.12 13.94 -12.43
N VAL A 79 -6.14 13.12 -12.73
CA VAL A 79 -7.54 13.59 -12.75
C VAL A 79 -7.95 14.17 -11.40
N LEU A 80 -7.60 13.51 -10.29
CA LEU A 80 -7.91 13.99 -8.94
C LEU A 80 -7.18 15.29 -8.58
N ASN A 81 -5.99 15.52 -9.14
CA ASN A 81 -5.23 16.75 -8.96
C ASN A 81 -5.77 17.90 -9.85
N GLY A 82 -6.72 17.64 -10.74
CA GLY A 82 -7.23 18.62 -11.69
C GLY A 82 -6.30 18.84 -12.89
N ASP A 83 -5.33 17.94 -13.10
CA ASP A 83 -4.49 17.95 -14.29
C ASP A 83 -5.39 17.59 -15.47
N ARG A 84 -5.46 18.45 -16.50
CA ARG A 84 -6.16 18.12 -17.75
C ARG A 84 -5.45 16.93 -18.38
N THR A 85 -6.00 15.73 -18.23
CA THR A 85 -5.61 14.58 -19.07
C THR A 85 -5.87 15.02 -20.51
N GLY A 86 -4.81 15.04 -21.32
CA GLY A 86 -4.76 15.73 -22.62
C GLY A 86 -6.02 15.61 -23.48
N SER A 87 -6.38 16.74 -24.08
CA SER A 87 -7.34 16.85 -25.20
C SER A 87 -6.93 16.01 -26.40
#